data_AF-A0A2S4K520-F1
#
_entry.id   AF-A0A2S4K520-F1
#
_cell.length_a   1.000
_cell.length_b   1.000
_cell.length_c   1.000
_cell.angle_alpha   90.00
_cell.angle_beta   90.00
_cell.angle_gamma   90.00
#
_symmetry.space_group_name_H-M   'P 1'
#
loop_
_entity.id
_entity.type
_entity.pdbx_description
1 polymer ?
#
loop_
_entity_poly.entity_id
_entity_poly.type
_entity_poly.pdbx_seq_one_letter_code
_entity_poly.pdbx_strand_id
1 'polypeptide(L)'
;METLNDANPIWLVEIRLKSWVASPPGLSRTVAYEEVIASGEIPARFAGIDQFERRCKHEPVMRRKMQSWGLSVVDCCAPDAVQL
;
A
#
# COMPACT_ATOMS: atom_id res chain seq x y z
N MET A 1 -17.51 10.89 -32.01
CA MET A 1 -18.46 10.68 -30.90
C MET A 1 -17.59 10.26 -29.72
N GLU A 2 -17.16 11.24 -28.94
CA GLU A 2 -16.15 11.09 -27.89
C GLU A 2 -16.90 10.86 -26.57
N THR A 3 -16.92 9.63 -26.07
CA THR A 3 -17.54 9.30 -24.79
C THR A 3 -16.57 9.64 -23.66
N LEU A 4 -16.81 10.79 -23.03
CA LEU A 4 -16.22 11.21 -21.77
C LEU A 4 -16.76 10.33 -20.62
N ASN A 5 -15.93 9.42 -20.08
CA ASN A 5 -15.75 9.12 -18.64
C ASN A 5 -15.10 7.74 -18.37
N ASP A 6 -13.91 7.47 -18.91
CA ASP A 6 -13.04 6.39 -18.38
C ASP A 6 -12.04 6.98 -17.37
N ALA A 7 -12.54 7.70 -16.36
CA ALA A 7 -11.71 8.03 -15.22
C ALA A 7 -11.44 6.71 -14.49
N ASN A 8 -10.22 6.20 -14.59
CA ASN A 8 -9.80 5.00 -13.86
C ASN A 8 -10.25 5.14 -12.39
N PRO A 9 -10.91 4.12 -11.80
CA PRO A 9 -11.41 4.22 -10.45
C PRO A 9 -10.29 4.46 -9.43
N ILE A 10 -10.67 5.11 -8.33
CA ILE A 10 -9.79 5.28 -7.16
C ILE A 10 -9.96 4.05 -6.28
N TRP A 11 -8.86 3.54 -5.76
CA TRP A 11 -8.79 2.37 -4.89
C TRP A 11 -8.06 2.73 -3.61
N LEU A 12 -8.58 2.24 -2.48
CA LEU A 12 -7.86 2.20 -1.21
C LEU A 12 -7.21 0.83 -1.05
N VAL A 13 -5.88 0.80 -1.10
CA VAL A 13 -5.08 -0.42 -1.01
C VAL A 13 -4.55 -0.58 0.40
N GLU A 14 -4.79 -1.73 1.02
CA GLU A 14 -4.19 -2.04 2.31
C GLU A 14 -2.74 -2.50 2.11
N ILE A 15 -1.80 -1.91 2.85
CA ILE A 15 -0.44 -2.43 2.98
C ILE A 15 -0.33 -3.15 4.33
N ARG A 16 0.05 -4.43 4.30
CA ARG A 16 0.08 -5.33 5.46
C ARG A 16 1.38 -6.10 5.54
N LEU A 17 1.80 -6.51 6.74
CA LEU A 17 2.89 -7.45 6.93
C LEU A 17 2.54 -8.85 6.39
N LYS A 18 3.48 -9.48 5.67
CA LYS A 18 3.38 -10.88 5.23
C LYS A 18 3.19 -11.82 6.41
N SER A 19 2.34 -12.84 6.29
CA SER A 19 1.90 -13.70 7.41
C SER A 19 3.04 -14.29 8.24
N TRP A 20 4.18 -14.60 7.61
CA TRP A 20 5.38 -15.14 8.27
C TRP A 20 6.30 -14.09 8.91
N VAL A 21 6.03 -12.80 8.71
CA VAL A 21 6.75 -11.70 9.38
C VAL A 21 6.13 -11.46 10.75
N ALA A 22 6.98 -11.46 11.78
CA ALA A 22 6.58 -11.14 13.14
C ALA A 22 6.11 -9.69 13.22
N SER A 23 4.91 -9.49 13.76
CA SER A 23 4.39 -8.15 14.06
C SER A 23 4.94 -7.68 15.40
N PRO A 24 5.32 -6.40 15.56
CA PRO A 24 5.61 -5.85 16.87
C PRO A 24 4.44 -6.06 17.84
N PRO A 25 4.70 -6.38 19.13
CA PRO A 25 3.65 -6.60 20.12
C PRO A 25 2.72 -5.39 20.24
N GLY A 26 1.41 -5.64 20.24
CA GLY A 26 0.40 -4.60 20.41
C GLY A 26 0.15 -3.70 19.19
N LEU A 27 0.79 -3.97 18.05
CA LEU A 27 0.57 -3.22 16.80
C LEU A 27 -0.23 -4.03 15.78
N SER A 28 -1.01 -3.32 14.97
CA SER A 28 -1.69 -3.91 13.82
C SER A 28 -0.69 -4.42 12.78
N ARG A 29 -1.04 -5.51 12.10
CA ARG A 29 -0.30 -5.99 10.93
C ARG A 29 -0.49 -5.07 9.72
N THR A 30 -1.50 -4.22 9.73
CA THR A 30 -1.72 -3.18 8.74
C THR A 30 -0.70 -2.06 8.95
N VAL A 31 0.12 -1.82 7.95
CA VAL A 31 1.21 -0.85 7.98
C VAL A 31 0.74 0.50 7.45
N ALA A 32 -0.01 0.53 6.35
CA ALA A 32 -0.48 1.74 5.72
C ALA A 32 -1.70 1.47 4.85
N TYR A 33 -2.35 2.55 4.42
CA TYR A 33 -3.30 2.52 3.30
C TYR A 33 -2.77 3.46 2.22
N GLU A 34 -2.90 3.03 0.96
CA GLU A 34 -2.47 3.81 -0.21
C GLU A 34 -3.68 4.03 -1.12
N GLU A 35 -3.98 5.29 -1.40
CA GLU A 35 -4.96 5.65 -2.42
C GLU A 35 -4.27 5.71 -3.78
N VAL A 36 -4.81 4.97 -4.75
CA VAL A 36 -4.25 4.88 -6.12
C VAL A 36 -5.35 4.86 -7.17
N ILE A 37 -5.02 5.32 -8.37
CA ILE A 37 -5.89 5.26 -9.55
C ILE A 37 -5.48 4.05 -10.38
N ALA A 38 -6.42 3.14 -10.64
CA ALA A 38 -6.14 1.90 -11.37
C ALA A 38 -7.37 1.33 -12.07
N SER A 39 -7.17 0.57 -13.14
CA SER A 39 -8.25 -0.03 -13.94
C SER A 39 -8.94 -1.24 -13.29
N GLY A 40 -8.42 -1.74 -12.16
CA GLY A 40 -8.97 -2.89 -11.45
C GLY A 40 -8.20 -3.21 -10.18
N GLU A 41 -8.68 -4.18 -9.40
CA GLU A 41 -8.14 -4.54 -8.09
C GLU A 41 -6.67 -4.99 -8.15
N ILE A 42 -6.32 -5.91 -9.07
CA ILE A 42 -4.95 -6.41 -9.18
C ILE A 42 -3.97 -5.28 -9.57
N PRO A 43 -4.23 -4.48 -10.63
CA PRO A 43 -3.44 -3.28 -10.92
C PRO A 43 -3.37 -2.30 -9.74
N ALA A 44 -4.46 -2.11 -8.98
CA ALA A 44 -4.48 -1.24 -7.80
C ALA A 44 -3.50 -1.73 -6.74
N ARG A 45 -3.49 -3.03 -6.45
CA ARG A 45 -2.58 -3.62 -5.46
C ARG A 45 -1.11 -3.44 -5.83
N PHE A 46 -0.77 -3.59 -7.12
CA PHE A 46 0.59 -3.29 -7.61
C PHE A 46 0.92 -1.80 -7.50
N ALA A 47 0.02 -0.92 -7.92
CA ALA A 47 0.23 0.52 -7.79
C ALA A 47 0.39 0.95 -6.32
N GLY A 48 -0.38 0.36 -5.41
CA GLY A 48 -0.32 0.63 -3.98
C GLY A 48 1.02 0.21 -3.36
N ILE A 49 1.52 -0.99 -3.67
CA ILE A 49 2.82 -1.41 -3.14
C ILE A 49 3.98 -0.57 -3.72
N ASP A 50 3.91 -0.19 -5.01
CA ASP A 50 4.89 0.69 -5.64
C ASP A 50 4.89 2.08 -5.00
N GLN A 51 3.71 2.63 -4.74
CA GLN A 51 3.56 3.91 -4.06
C GLN A 51 4.12 3.84 -2.64
N PHE A 52 3.75 2.81 -1.87
CA PHE A 52 4.27 2.57 -0.53
C PHE A 52 5.80 2.48 -0.50
N GLU A 53 6.42 1.80 -1.47
CA GLU A 53 7.87 1.72 -1.59
C GLU A 53 8.49 3.10 -1.79
N ARG A 54 7.95 3.91 -2.71
CA ARG A 54 8.41 5.29 -2.95
C ARG A 54 8.28 6.13 -1.68
N ARG A 55 7.19 5.98 -0.93
CA ARG A 55 6.98 6.69 0.35
C ARG A 55 8.00 6.25 1.41
N CYS A 56 8.26 4.95 1.57
CA CYS A 56 9.32 4.48 2.46
C CYS A 56 10.70 5.06 2.08
N LYS A 57 10.95 5.23 0.78
CA LYS A 57 12.20 5.78 0.26
C LYS A 57 12.30 7.29 0.42
N HIS A 58 11.23 8.05 0.26
CA HIS A 58 11.30 9.51 0.14
C HIS A 58 10.64 10.28 1.30
N GLU A 59 9.66 9.69 2.00
CA GLU A 59 9.01 10.32 3.15
C GLU A 59 9.73 9.99 4.46
N PRO A 60 10.30 10.99 5.17
CA PRO A 60 11.04 10.74 6.40
C PRO A 60 10.18 10.08 7.50
N VAL A 61 8.88 10.40 7.56
CA VAL A 61 7.96 9.84 8.55
C VAL A 61 7.77 8.35 8.33
N MET A 62 7.49 7.93 7.09
CA MET A 62 7.31 6.51 6.77
C MET A 62 8.62 5.73 6.98
N ARG A 63 9.76 6.31 6.55
CA ARG A 63 11.07 5.71 6.76
C ARG A 63 11.36 5.47 8.24
N ARG A 64 11.12 6.47 9.11
CA ARG A 64 11.31 6.35 10.57
C ARG A 64 10.39 5.30 11.18
N LYS A 65 9.12 5.25 10.75
CA LYS A 65 8.17 4.21 11.20
C LYS A 65 8.72 2.82 10.91
N MET A 66 9.10 2.55 9.66
CA MET A 66 9.64 1.25 9.25
C MET A 66 10.92 0.89 10.02
N GLN A 67 11.85 1.85 10.17
CA GLN A 67 13.07 1.66 10.96
C GLN A 67 12.77 1.37 12.43
N SER A 68 11.82 2.06 13.05
CA SER A 68 11.44 1.84 14.45
C SER A 68 10.83 0.46 14.69
N TRP A 69 10.22 -0.14 13.66
CA TRP A 69 9.65 -1.48 13.72
C TRP A 69 10.66 -2.56 13.30
N GLY A 70 11.85 -2.18 12.84
CA GLY A 70 12.85 -3.12 12.31
C GLY A 70 12.41 -3.78 11.00
N LEU A 71 11.58 -3.10 10.21
CA LEU A 71 10.96 -3.63 9.01
C LEU A 71 11.46 -2.94 7.75
N SER A 72 11.26 -3.62 6.63
CA SER A 72 11.53 -3.13 5.28
C SER A 72 10.32 -3.34 4.38
N VAL A 73 10.34 -2.75 3.18
CA VAL A 73 9.26 -2.90 2.20
C VAL A 73 9.06 -4.37 1.81
N VAL A 74 10.13 -5.18 1.78
CA VAL A 74 10.04 -6.59 1.40
C VAL A 74 9.28 -7.45 2.42
N ASP A 75 9.07 -6.94 3.63
CA ASP A 75 8.29 -7.59 4.68
C ASP A 75 6.78 -7.37 4.52
N CYS A 76 6.40 -6.43 3.64
CA CYS A 76 5.03 -6.04 3.39
C CYS A 76 4.45 -6.68 2.13
N CYS A 77 3.12 -6.65 2.01
CA CYS A 77 2.35 -7.00 0.84
C CYS A 77 1.10 -6.13 0.75
N ALA A 78 0.47 -6.09 -0.43
CA ALA A 78 -0.85 -5.50 -0.65
C ALA A 78 -1.88 -6.63 -0.81
N PRO A 79 -2.51 -7.14 0.27
CA PRO A 79 -3.41 -8.29 0.18
C PRO A 79 -4.77 -7.95 -0.43
N ASP A 80 -5.22 -6.70 -0.28
CA ASP A 80 -6.60 -6.29 -0.59
C ASP A 80 -6.63 -4.86 -1.14
N ALA A 81 -7.64 -4.56 -1.94
CA ALA A 81 -7.92 -3.23 -2.47
C ALA A 81 -9.42 -3.03 -2.63
N VAL A 82 -9.93 -1.92 -2.09
CA VAL A 82 -11.35 -1.58 -2.14
C VAL A 82 -11.53 -0.37 -3.05
N GLN A 83 -12.42 -0.47 -4.02
CA GLN A 83 -12.79 0.66 -4.87
C GLN A 83 -13.56 1.70 -4.03
N LEU A 84 -13.15 2.97 -4.12
CA LEU A 84 -13.77 4.11 -3.44
C LEU A 84 -14.88 4.76 -4.27
#